data_AF-A0A4R6FSC6-F1
#
_entry.id   AF-A0A4R6FSC6-F1
#
_cell.length_a   1.000
_cell.length_b   1.000
_cell.length_c   1.000
_cell.angle_alpha   90.00
_cell.angle_beta   90.00
_cell.angle_gamma   90.00
#
_symmetry.space_group_name_H-M   'P 1'
#
loop_
_entity.id
_entity.type
_entity.pdbx_description
1 polymer ?
#
loop_
_entity_poly.entity_id
_entity_poly.type
_entity_poly.pdbx_seq_one_letter_code
_entity_poly.pdbx_strand_id
1 'polypeptide(L)'
;MRRYFVSAALICMAAAAASPVRAGQAGAPPFQVSGSNQGFWKLQEAVSSVRDGVAVITIAPGTYHDCAIQQGGVITFRAETPGSVIFDGTTCEGKAALVLRGRGSKVEGLTFRNMRVADGNGAGIRTEMGDLSVSDSRFLDSQEGILGGQPTGQRIVIDRSTFSGLGQCDQTPDCSHSIYLANQGSVTITRSRFERGTGGHYVKLRVPHVTITDNSFDDSRGSATNYMIDLSEGGTGLIARNAFVQGANKENWTAFIMVAAEARNYPSTGLTITDNVATLAPGQTRSPAFVASATRDTIAVADNRLGQGVRRFEQR
;
A
#
# COMPACT_ATOMS: atom_id res chain seq x y z
N MET A 1 -24.45 69.78 75.65
CA MET A 1 -25.18 69.02 74.61
C MET A 1 -24.72 69.47 73.23
N ARG A 2 -23.91 68.66 72.55
CA ARG A 2 -23.72 68.71 71.09
C ARG A 2 -23.07 67.40 70.67
N ARG A 3 -23.88 66.49 70.12
CA ARG A 3 -23.45 65.19 69.58
C ARG A 3 -23.05 65.41 68.12
N TYR A 4 -21.80 65.11 67.78
CA TYR A 4 -21.35 64.99 66.39
C TYR A 4 -21.37 63.50 66.02
N PHE A 5 -22.14 63.16 64.98
CA PHE A 5 -22.15 61.84 64.37
C PHE A 5 -20.94 61.71 63.44
N VAL A 6 -20.12 60.67 63.62
CA VAL A 6 -19.09 60.24 62.66
C VAL A 6 -19.58 58.96 62.00
N SER A 7 -19.82 59.03 60.69
CA SER A 7 -20.18 57.88 59.85
C SER A 7 -18.95 57.02 59.61
N ALA A 8 -18.99 55.74 60.01
CA ALA A 8 -17.99 54.74 59.66
C ALA A 8 -18.41 54.04 58.37
N ALA A 9 -17.62 54.19 57.30
CA ALA A 9 -17.80 53.49 56.04
C ALA A 9 -17.31 52.03 56.16
N LEU A 10 -18.20 51.06 55.94
CA LEU A 10 -17.84 49.66 55.77
C LEU A 10 -17.29 49.45 54.35
N ILE A 11 -16.02 49.06 54.24
CA ILE A 11 -15.42 48.56 53.00
C ILE A 11 -15.52 47.04 53.03
N CYS A 12 -16.42 46.46 52.25
CA CYS A 12 -16.47 45.02 51.98
C CYS A 12 -15.38 44.66 50.95
N MET A 13 -14.30 44.02 51.39
CA MET A 13 -13.37 43.32 50.49
C MET A 13 -13.98 41.99 50.05
N ALA A 14 -14.38 41.90 48.78
CA ALA A 14 -14.73 40.64 48.15
C ALA A 14 -13.45 39.89 47.78
N ALA A 15 -13.18 38.78 48.45
CA ALA A 15 -12.11 37.85 48.07
C ALA A 15 -12.54 37.05 46.83
N ALA A 16 -11.99 37.38 45.66
CA ALA A 16 -12.16 36.61 44.46
C ALA A 16 -11.35 35.30 44.57
N ALA A 17 -12.03 34.18 44.77
CA ALA A 17 -11.43 32.86 44.67
C ALA A 17 -11.10 32.56 43.19
N ALA A 18 -9.81 32.62 42.83
CA ALA A 18 -9.33 32.19 41.53
C ALA A 18 -9.34 30.65 41.48
N SER A 19 -10.33 30.07 40.80
CA SER A 19 -10.32 28.66 40.45
C SER A 19 -9.13 28.37 39.53
N PRO A 20 -8.28 27.37 39.82
CA PRO A 20 -7.22 26.99 38.91
C PRO A 20 -7.86 26.45 37.63
N VAL A 21 -7.64 27.14 36.52
CA VAL A 21 -7.91 26.59 35.19
C VAL A 21 -7.02 25.35 35.06
N ARG A 22 -7.62 24.15 35.10
CA ARG A 22 -6.93 22.94 34.65
C ARG A 22 -6.63 23.14 33.18
N ALA A 23 -5.38 23.45 32.85
CA ALA A 23 -4.88 23.27 31.51
C ALA A 23 -5.17 21.82 31.13
N GLY A 24 -6.05 21.61 30.14
CA GLY A 24 -6.25 20.28 29.59
C GLY A 24 -4.89 19.73 29.16
N GLN A 25 -4.57 18.50 29.56
CA GLN A 25 -3.38 17.84 29.06
C GLN A 25 -3.48 17.82 27.53
N ALA A 26 -2.69 18.65 26.86
CA ALA A 26 -2.43 18.46 25.44
C ALA A 26 -1.89 17.03 25.31
N GLY A 27 -2.46 16.26 24.38
CA GLY A 27 -2.04 14.88 24.15
C GLY A 27 -0.53 14.78 23.89
N ALA A 28 0.04 13.57 23.98
CA ALA A 28 1.40 13.35 23.50
C ALA A 28 1.42 13.48 21.95
N PRO A 29 2.50 14.02 21.35
CA PRO A 29 2.62 14.05 19.90
C PRO A 29 2.54 12.62 19.31
N PRO A 30 1.77 12.39 18.25
CA PRO A 30 1.49 11.03 17.75
C PRO A 30 2.67 10.37 17.03
N PHE A 31 3.67 11.14 16.57
CA PHE A 31 4.81 10.63 15.82
C PHE A 31 6.07 10.70 16.68
N GLN A 32 6.58 9.54 17.09
CA GLN A 32 7.73 9.43 18.01
C GLN A 32 8.94 8.84 17.28
N VAL A 33 10.07 9.55 17.31
CA VAL A 33 11.32 9.06 16.69
C VAL A 33 12.13 8.28 17.73
N SER A 34 12.35 6.99 17.47
CA SER A 34 13.05 6.08 18.38
C SER A 34 14.45 6.57 18.74
N GLY A 35 14.82 6.47 20.02
CA GLY A 35 16.14 6.94 20.49
C GLY A 35 16.23 8.46 20.66
N SER A 36 15.13 9.18 20.46
CA SER A 36 15.00 10.60 20.79
C SER A 36 13.87 10.79 21.83
N ASN A 37 13.97 11.86 22.64
CA ASN A 37 12.84 12.34 23.45
C ASN A 37 11.94 13.29 22.65
N GLN A 38 11.98 13.24 21.31
CA GLN A 38 11.26 14.16 20.43
C GLN A 38 10.03 13.48 19.82
N GLY A 39 8.87 14.03 20.16
CA GLY A 39 7.60 13.74 19.51
C GLY A 39 7.21 14.89 18.58
N PHE A 40 6.55 14.56 17.47
CA PHE A 40 6.12 15.50 16.45
C PHE A 40 4.60 15.42 16.24
N TRP A 41 4.01 16.55 15.89
CA TRP A 41 2.58 16.67 15.58
C TRP A 41 2.27 16.45 14.10
N LYS A 42 3.30 16.55 13.24
CA LYS A 42 3.22 16.27 11.81
C LYS A 42 4.20 15.16 11.43
N LEU A 43 3.77 14.25 10.56
CA LEU A 43 4.62 13.15 10.11
C LEU A 43 5.84 13.68 9.36
N GLN A 44 5.66 14.70 8.51
CA GLN A 44 6.76 15.30 7.76
C GLN A 44 7.85 15.87 8.68
N GLU A 45 7.50 16.44 9.83
CA GLU A 45 8.48 16.97 10.79
C GLU A 45 9.31 15.83 11.41
N ALA A 46 8.66 14.72 11.79
CA ALA A 46 9.36 13.53 12.27
C ALA A 46 10.32 12.98 11.21
N VAL A 47 9.86 12.86 9.96
CA VAL A 47 10.68 12.40 8.83
C VAL A 47 11.88 13.33 8.60
N SER A 48 11.65 14.64 8.54
CA SER A 48 12.70 15.64 8.34
C SER A 48 13.74 15.63 9.46
N SER A 49 13.35 15.30 10.69
CA SER A 49 14.27 15.21 11.83
C SER A 49 15.31 14.10 11.68
N VAL A 50 14.98 13.02 10.96
CA VAL A 50 15.91 11.89 10.72
C VAL A 50 17.06 12.29 9.80
N ARG A 51 16.82 13.27 8.91
CA ARG A 51 17.77 13.68 7.86
C ARG A 51 18.21 12.47 7.05
N ASP A 52 19.51 12.23 6.97
CA ASP A 52 20.10 11.09 6.30
C ASP A 52 20.45 9.92 7.25
N GLY A 53 19.90 9.94 8.47
CA GLY A 53 20.14 8.94 9.51
C GLY A 53 19.32 7.66 9.35
N VAL A 54 19.32 6.85 10.41
CA VAL A 54 18.51 5.63 10.53
C VAL A 54 17.61 5.78 11.74
N ALA A 55 16.30 5.60 11.56
CA ALA A 55 15.34 5.75 12.66
C ALA A 55 14.06 4.93 12.48
N VAL A 56 13.37 4.68 13.58
CA VAL A 56 11.98 4.21 13.60
C VAL A 56 11.09 5.36 14.03
N ILE A 57 10.09 5.69 13.21
CA ILE A 57 8.99 6.57 13.57
C ILE A 57 7.84 5.69 14.02
N THR A 58 7.60 5.65 15.33
CA THR A 58 6.44 4.96 15.93
C THR A 58 5.25 5.90 15.92
N ILE A 59 4.12 5.41 15.42
CA ILE A 59 2.91 6.19 15.18
C ILE A 59 1.81 5.70 16.12
N ALA A 60 1.31 6.59 16.96
CA ALA A 60 0.24 6.31 17.91
C ALA A 60 -1.07 5.96 17.16
N PRO A 61 -1.99 5.18 17.77
CA PRO A 61 -3.30 4.90 17.19
C PRO A 61 -4.06 6.15 16.77
N GLY A 62 -4.68 6.13 15.59
CA GLY A 62 -5.46 7.25 15.08
C GLY A 62 -5.71 7.23 13.58
N THR A 63 -6.57 8.15 13.14
CA THR A 63 -6.78 8.48 11.73
C THR A 63 -6.09 9.81 11.43
N TYR A 64 -5.25 9.81 10.41
CA TYR A 64 -4.38 10.90 10.03
C TYR A 64 -4.69 11.39 8.63
N HIS A 65 -4.96 12.69 8.54
CA HIS A 65 -4.94 13.45 7.29
C HIS A 65 -3.57 14.11 7.14
N ASP A 66 -2.56 13.27 6.97
CA ASP A 66 -1.15 13.66 6.89
C ASP A 66 -0.46 12.85 5.80
N CYS A 67 0.69 13.34 5.33
CA CYS A 67 1.53 12.65 4.37
C CYS A 67 3.00 13.03 4.63
N ALA A 68 3.94 12.26 4.09
CA ALA A 68 5.34 12.62 4.17
C ALA A 68 6.17 12.18 2.97
N ILE A 69 7.22 12.95 2.73
CA ILE A 69 8.26 12.72 1.75
C ILE A 69 9.55 12.40 2.49
N GLN A 70 10.04 11.17 2.35
CA GLN A 70 11.35 10.75 2.84
C GLN A 70 12.39 11.10 1.78
N GLN A 71 13.18 12.14 2.02
CA GLN A 71 14.24 12.59 1.10
C GLN A 71 15.58 11.84 1.28
N GLY A 72 15.75 11.07 2.35
CA GLY A 72 17.02 10.44 2.69
C GLY A 72 16.91 9.39 3.78
N GLY A 73 18.06 8.87 4.22
CA GLY A 73 18.17 7.97 5.36
C GLY A 73 17.51 6.60 5.17
N VAL A 74 17.40 5.87 6.28
CA VAL A 74 16.67 4.60 6.38
C VAL A 74 15.60 4.73 7.46
N ILE A 75 14.34 4.81 7.06
CA ILE A 75 13.23 5.10 7.98
C ILE A 75 12.28 3.91 8.06
N THR A 76 11.97 3.48 9.27
CA THR A 76 10.86 2.56 9.55
C THR A 76 9.65 3.36 10.04
N PHE A 77 8.54 3.28 9.33
CA PHE A 77 7.24 3.81 9.72
C PHE A 77 6.43 2.68 10.35
N ARG A 78 6.16 2.76 11.65
CA ARG A 78 5.58 1.66 12.43
C ARG A 78 4.35 2.11 13.20
N ALA A 79 3.23 1.44 13.03
CA ALA A 79 2.12 1.57 13.98
C ALA A 79 2.51 0.99 15.34
N GLU A 80 2.19 1.69 16.42
CA GLU A 80 2.37 1.18 17.78
C GLU A 80 1.64 -0.16 17.98
N THR A 81 0.44 -0.28 17.42
CA THR A 81 -0.30 -1.54 17.31
C THR A 81 -0.68 -1.77 15.83
N PRO A 82 -0.33 -2.91 15.20
CA PRO A 82 -0.67 -3.14 13.80
C PRO A 82 -2.17 -2.95 13.50
N GLY A 83 -2.48 -2.11 12.51
CA GLY A 83 -3.85 -1.76 12.12
C GLY A 83 -4.48 -0.62 12.90
N SER A 84 -3.83 -0.07 13.93
CA SER A 84 -4.37 1.05 14.71
C SER A 84 -4.15 2.43 14.08
N VAL A 85 -3.37 2.51 13.00
CA VAL A 85 -2.99 3.76 12.32
C VAL A 85 -3.57 3.76 10.91
N ILE A 86 -4.35 4.80 10.58
CA ILE A 86 -4.99 4.98 9.29
C ILE A 86 -4.54 6.30 8.68
N PHE A 87 -3.91 6.28 7.51
CA PHE A 87 -3.76 7.44 6.65
C PHE A 87 -4.96 7.51 5.70
N ASP A 88 -5.66 8.65 5.69
CA ASP A 88 -6.96 8.78 5.03
C ASP A 88 -6.98 9.95 4.04
N GLY A 89 -6.84 9.62 2.75
CA GLY A 89 -7.04 10.52 1.61
C GLY A 89 -6.00 11.62 1.39
N THR A 90 -5.14 11.92 2.36
CA THR A 90 -4.09 12.95 2.20
C THR A 90 -2.89 12.38 1.46
N THR A 91 -2.46 13.09 0.40
CA THR A 91 -1.30 12.73 -0.41
C THR A 91 -0.31 13.89 -0.50
N CYS A 92 0.97 13.54 -0.56
CA CYS A 92 2.08 14.43 -0.83
C CYS A 92 2.39 14.40 -2.33
N GLU A 93 2.78 15.56 -2.88
CA GLU A 93 3.12 15.76 -4.29
C GLU A 93 2.02 15.33 -5.28
N GLY A 94 0.76 15.33 -4.82
CA GLY A 94 -0.34 14.80 -5.62
C GLY A 94 -0.14 13.32 -5.99
N LYS A 95 0.56 12.55 -5.17
CA LYS A 95 0.83 11.13 -5.42
C LYS A 95 0.49 10.17 -4.31
N ALA A 96 1.10 10.28 -3.14
CA ALA A 96 0.94 9.24 -2.12
C ALA A 96 0.99 9.76 -0.69
N ALA A 97 0.44 8.99 0.26
CA ALA A 97 0.61 9.29 1.68
C ALA A 97 2.10 9.23 2.08
N LEU A 98 2.84 8.24 1.59
CA LEU A 98 4.29 8.14 1.77
C LEU A 98 5.00 8.17 0.41
N VAL A 99 5.79 9.21 0.16
CA VAL A 99 6.70 9.30 -0.99
C VAL A 99 8.12 9.02 -0.53
N LEU A 100 8.73 7.93 -1.02
CA LEU A 100 9.92 7.33 -0.44
C LEU A 100 11.12 7.42 -1.38
N ARG A 101 12.07 8.30 -1.06
CA ARG A 101 13.34 8.55 -1.78
C ARG A 101 14.58 8.32 -0.91
N GLY A 102 14.42 7.63 0.23
CA GLY A 102 15.55 7.31 1.10
C GLY A 102 16.40 6.17 0.57
N ARG A 103 17.50 5.85 1.29
CA ARG A 103 18.29 4.64 1.03
C ARG A 103 17.54 3.36 1.37
N GLY A 104 16.52 3.45 2.23
CA GLY A 104 15.60 2.36 2.48
C GLY A 104 14.42 2.78 3.33
N SER A 105 13.34 2.02 3.23
CA SER A 105 12.11 2.29 3.94
C SER A 105 11.46 0.99 4.42
N LYS A 106 10.89 1.03 5.62
CA LYS A 106 10.03 -0.04 6.13
C LYS A 106 8.68 0.53 6.53
N VAL A 107 7.59 -0.15 6.17
CA VAL A 107 6.23 0.24 6.52
C VAL A 107 5.56 -0.94 7.22
N GLU A 108 5.21 -0.76 8.49
CA GLU A 108 4.81 -1.86 9.37
C GLU A 108 3.49 -1.53 10.08
N GLY A 109 2.45 -2.32 9.80
CA GLY A 109 1.18 -2.22 10.51
C GLY A 109 0.29 -1.03 10.13
N LEU A 110 0.58 -0.32 9.03
CA LEU A 110 -0.15 0.90 8.65
C LEU A 110 -1.34 0.57 7.74
N THR A 111 -2.41 1.35 7.85
CA THR A 111 -3.53 1.33 6.90
C THR A 111 -3.50 2.61 6.05
N PHE A 112 -3.63 2.46 4.74
CA PHE A 112 -3.80 3.56 3.79
C PHE A 112 -5.16 3.40 3.13
N ARG A 113 -5.97 4.47 3.12
CA ARG A 113 -7.26 4.43 2.44
C ARG A 113 -7.62 5.74 1.74
N ASN A 114 -8.54 5.62 0.78
CA ASN A 114 -9.10 6.75 0.03
C ASN A 114 -8.03 7.60 -0.70
N MET A 115 -6.88 7.04 -1.05
CA MET A 115 -5.83 7.77 -1.76
C MET A 115 -6.28 8.02 -3.20
N ARG A 116 -6.62 9.28 -3.47
CA ARG A 116 -7.15 9.73 -4.76
C ARG A 116 -6.48 11.03 -5.16
N VAL A 117 -6.00 11.09 -6.39
CA VAL A 117 -5.32 12.26 -6.96
C VAL A 117 -5.82 12.50 -8.40
N ALA A 118 -5.53 13.68 -8.94
CA ALA A 118 -6.09 14.12 -10.21
C ALA A 118 -5.67 13.26 -11.41
N ASP A 119 -4.46 12.69 -11.38
CA ASP A 119 -3.93 11.85 -12.48
C ASP A 119 -4.33 10.37 -12.38
N GLY A 120 -5.27 10.03 -11.50
CA GLY A 120 -5.82 8.67 -11.43
C GLY A 120 -4.95 7.65 -10.69
N ASN A 121 -3.82 8.05 -10.12
CA ASN A 121 -2.78 7.15 -9.61
C ASN A 121 -2.36 7.46 -8.16
N GLY A 122 -3.33 7.77 -7.31
CA GLY A 122 -3.13 8.10 -5.90
C GLY A 122 -2.85 6.86 -5.06
N ALA A 123 -1.70 6.80 -4.41
CA ALA A 123 -1.21 5.59 -3.73
C ALA A 123 -1.10 5.74 -2.21
N GLY A 124 -1.09 4.61 -1.48
CA GLY A 124 -0.62 4.60 -0.10
C GLY A 124 0.88 4.86 -0.03
N ILE A 125 1.64 4.17 -0.89
CA ILE A 125 3.10 4.30 -0.99
C ILE A 125 3.51 4.59 -2.42
N ARG A 126 4.36 5.60 -2.60
CA ARG A 126 5.13 5.86 -3.82
C ARG A 126 6.61 5.58 -3.51
N THR A 127 7.17 4.49 -4.03
CA THR A 127 8.60 4.16 -3.87
C THR A 127 9.39 4.61 -5.09
N GLU A 128 10.47 5.36 -4.85
CA GLU A 128 11.29 5.96 -5.90
C GLU A 128 12.78 5.73 -5.72
N MET A 129 13.25 5.37 -4.53
CA MET A 129 14.64 4.95 -4.29
C MET A 129 14.72 4.02 -3.08
N GLY A 130 15.82 3.27 -2.99
CA GLY A 130 16.15 2.42 -1.84
C GLY A 130 15.30 1.16 -1.73
N ASP A 131 15.74 0.23 -0.88
CA ASP A 131 14.96 -0.98 -0.61
C ASP A 131 13.66 -0.66 0.14
N LEU A 132 12.59 -1.37 -0.18
CA LEU A 132 11.29 -1.25 0.49
C LEU A 132 10.90 -2.56 1.16
N SER A 133 10.50 -2.50 2.42
CA SER A 133 9.80 -3.59 3.11
C SER A 133 8.44 -3.12 3.59
N VAL A 134 7.37 -3.84 3.27
CA VAL A 134 6.02 -3.58 3.75
C VAL A 134 5.51 -4.82 4.45
N SER A 135 5.07 -4.70 5.69
CA SER A 135 4.49 -5.81 6.45
C SER A 135 3.24 -5.41 7.23
N ASP A 136 2.31 -6.37 7.36
CA ASP A 136 1.12 -6.27 8.21
C ASP A 136 0.25 -5.03 7.90
N SER A 137 0.31 -4.55 6.65
CA SER A 137 -0.27 -3.27 6.22
C SER A 137 -1.52 -3.49 5.37
N ARG A 138 -2.37 -2.46 5.29
CA ARG A 138 -3.64 -2.51 4.56
C ARG A 138 -3.76 -1.34 3.59
N PHE A 139 -4.16 -1.62 2.36
CA PHE A 139 -4.38 -0.64 1.30
C PHE A 139 -5.82 -0.79 0.81
N LEU A 140 -6.63 0.24 1.05
CA LEU A 140 -8.09 0.15 0.95
C LEU A 140 -8.66 1.27 0.07
N ASP A 141 -9.61 0.96 -0.80
CA ASP A 141 -10.51 1.94 -1.44
C ASP A 141 -9.80 3.15 -2.10
N SER A 142 -8.63 2.89 -2.68
CA SER A 142 -7.70 3.87 -3.24
C SER A 142 -7.47 3.61 -4.72
N GLN A 143 -6.93 4.59 -5.44
CA GLN A 143 -6.56 4.39 -6.84
C GLN A 143 -5.42 3.35 -6.96
N GLU A 144 -4.35 3.52 -6.18
CA GLU A 144 -3.20 2.61 -6.09
C GLU A 144 -2.99 2.16 -4.65
N GLY A 145 -2.40 0.98 -4.45
CA GLY A 145 -1.86 0.57 -3.16
C GLY A 145 -0.41 1.01 -3.02
N ILE A 146 0.44 0.37 -3.82
CA ILE A 146 1.88 0.67 -3.92
C ILE A 146 2.23 0.96 -5.38
N LEU A 147 2.74 2.16 -5.61
CA LEU A 147 3.18 2.63 -6.91
C LEU A 147 4.69 2.87 -6.87
N GLY A 148 5.41 2.51 -7.93
CA GLY A 148 6.84 2.75 -7.99
C GLY A 148 7.42 2.57 -9.38
N GLY A 149 8.47 3.33 -9.64
CA GLY A 149 9.20 3.28 -10.89
C GLY A 149 10.62 3.75 -10.63
N GLN A 150 11.60 2.88 -10.82
CA GLN A 150 12.98 3.19 -10.47
C GLN A 150 13.97 2.57 -11.45
N PRO A 151 14.89 3.38 -12.03
CA PRO A 151 15.83 2.90 -13.03
C PRO A 151 17.03 2.16 -12.45
N THR A 152 17.24 2.18 -11.12
CA THR A 152 18.23 1.33 -10.44
C THR A 152 17.54 0.09 -9.84
N GLY A 153 18.31 -0.87 -9.32
CA GLY A 153 17.73 -2.09 -8.74
C GLY A 153 17.34 -1.89 -7.27
N GLN A 154 16.05 -1.93 -6.95
CA GLN A 154 15.53 -2.01 -5.58
C GLN A 154 15.20 -3.47 -5.21
N ARG A 155 15.39 -3.85 -3.95
CA ARG A 155 14.74 -5.04 -3.39
C ARG A 155 13.47 -4.62 -2.66
N ILE A 156 12.33 -5.05 -3.17
CA ILE A 156 11.02 -4.74 -2.62
C ILE A 156 10.40 -6.03 -2.05
N VAL A 157 10.04 -6.00 -0.76
CA VAL A 157 9.40 -7.11 -0.06
C VAL A 157 8.06 -6.64 0.51
N ILE A 158 6.99 -7.35 0.18
CA ILE A 158 5.63 -7.09 0.65
C ILE A 158 5.12 -8.38 1.29
N ASP A 159 4.78 -8.31 2.57
CA ASP A 159 4.41 -9.48 3.36
C ASP A 159 3.17 -9.22 4.22
N ARG A 160 2.33 -10.25 4.42
CA ARG A 160 1.12 -10.18 5.30
C ARG A 160 0.27 -8.92 5.09
N SER A 161 0.12 -8.47 3.86
CA SER A 161 -0.56 -7.22 3.56
C SER A 161 -1.88 -7.46 2.85
N THR A 162 -2.82 -6.54 2.99
CA THR A 162 -4.14 -6.62 2.34
C THR A 162 -4.33 -5.47 1.35
N PHE A 163 -4.84 -5.81 0.17
CA PHE A 163 -5.18 -4.90 -0.91
C PHE A 163 -6.65 -5.14 -1.27
N SER A 164 -7.53 -4.17 -0.99
CA SER A 164 -8.98 -4.35 -1.13
C SER A 164 -9.63 -3.07 -1.67
N GLY A 165 -10.43 -3.18 -2.74
CA GLY A 165 -11.07 -1.99 -3.31
C GLY A 165 -10.12 -1.07 -4.06
N LEU A 166 -9.08 -1.61 -4.68
CA LEU A 166 -8.07 -0.82 -5.38
C LEU A 166 -8.25 -0.84 -6.90
N GLY A 167 -7.75 0.20 -7.55
CA GLY A 167 -7.75 0.33 -9.00
C GLY A 167 -8.88 1.21 -9.54
N GLN A 168 -8.63 1.83 -10.67
CA GLN A 168 -9.62 2.48 -11.53
C GLN A 168 -9.25 2.22 -13.00
N CYS A 169 -10.25 2.21 -13.88
CA CYS A 169 -10.06 2.22 -15.34
C CYS A 169 -11.03 3.18 -16.05
N ASP A 170 -11.86 3.86 -15.27
CA ASP A 170 -12.97 4.70 -15.71
C ASP A 170 -12.85 6.16 -15.23
N GLN A 171 -11.89 6.45 -14.35
CA GLN A 171 -11.67 7.80 -13.80
C GLN A 171 -10.70 8.60 -14.67
N THR A 172 -9.68 7.95 -15.22
CA THR A 172 -8.66 8.55 -16.11
C THR A 172 -8.33 7.62 -17.28
N PRO A 173 -7.66 8.09 -18.35
CA PRO A 173 -7.33 7.25 -19.51
C PRO A 173 -6.49 6.01 -19.16
N ASP A 174 -5.55 6.15 -18.23
CA ASP A 174 -4.75 5.03 -17.75
C ASP A 174 -5.39 4.39 -16.53
N CYS A 175 -5.40 3.06 -16.51
CA CYS A 175 -5.82 2.31 -15.34
C CYS A 175 -4.79 2.41 -14.21
N SER A 176 -5.27 2.36 -12.97
CA SER A 176 -4.46 2.13 -11.77
C SER A 176 -4.66 0.72 -11.21
N HIS A 177 -3.77 0.28 -10.34
CA HIS A 177 -3.64 -1.13 -9.92
C HIS A 177 -3.63 -1.28 -8.39
N SER A 178 -3.49 -2.51 -7.85
CA SER A 178 -3.21 -2.64 -6.41
C SER A 178 -1.72 -2.47 -6.11
N ILE A 179 -0.86 -3.11 -6.90
CA ILE A 179 0.58 -2.92 -6.91
C ILE A 179 1.02 -2.67 -8.34
N TYR A 180 1.74 -1.57 -8.54
CA TYR A 180 2.36 -1.23 -9.82
C TYR A 180 3.83 -0.84 -9.62
N LEU A 181 4.73 -1.71 -10.06
CA LEU A 181 6.17 -1.52 -9.88
C LEU A 181 6.94 -1.74 -11.18
N ALA A 182 7.74 -0.75 -11.57
CA ALA A 182 8.81 -0.90 -12.55
C ALA A 182 10.16 -0.76 -11.85
N ASN A 183 10.99 -1.80 -11.87
CA ASN A 183 12.20 -1.90 -11.05
C ASN A 183 13.19 -2.87 -11.68
N GLN A 184 14.49 -2.56 -11.67
CA GLN A 184 15.54 -3.46 -12.19
C GLN A 184 16.06 -4.49 -11.17
N GLY A 185 15.55 -4.48 -9.93
CA GLY A 185 15.93 -5.41 -8.88
C GLY A 185 14.96 -6.58 -8.75
N SER A 186 14.41 -6.77 -7.55
CA SER A 186 13.50 -7.89 -7.25
C SER A 186 12.26 -7.46 -6.49
N VAL A 187 11.16 -8.18 -6.71
CA VAL A 187 9.90 -8.01 -5.98
C VAL A 187 9.49 -9.35 -5.38
N THR A 188 9.31 -9.36 -4.06
CA THR A 188 8.77 -10.50 -3.31
C THR A 188 7.43 -10.11 -2.69
N ILE A 189 6.39 -10.88 -2.97
CA ILE A 189 5.03 -10.70 -2.43
C ILE A 189 4.60 -12.01 -1.78
N THR A 190 4.46 -12.00 -0.45
CA THR A 190 4.13 -13.20 0.32
C THR A 190 2.95 -13.00 1.25
N ARG A 191 2.19 -14.09 1.50
CA ARG A 191 1.18 -14.17 2.56
C ARG A 191 0.18 -13.00 2.53
N SER A 192 -0.07 -12.45 1.35
CA SER A 192 -0.87 -11.24 1.15
C SER A 192 -2.21 -11.55 0.49
N ARG A 193 -3.17 -10.65 0.69
CA ARG A 193 -4.54 -10.82 0.22
C ARG A 193 -4.92 -9.69 -0.73
N PHE A 194 -5.46 -10.06 -1.88
CA PHE A 194 -5.97 -9.18 -2.91
C PHE A 194 -7.44 -9.52 -3.14
N GLU A 195 -8.32 -8.53 -3.06
CA GLU A 195 -9.75 -8.77 -3.26
C GLU A 195 -10.50 -7.52 -3.73
N ARG A 196 -11.73 -7.71 -4.22
CA ARG A 196 -12.68 -6.62 -4.48
C ARG A 196 -12.03 -5.49 -5.29
N GLY A 197 -11.19 -5.82 -6.27
CA GLY A 197 -10.57 -4.81 -7.13
C GLY A 197 -11.64 -4.02 -7.88
N THR A 198 -11.38 -2.73 -8.10
CA THR A 198 -12.31 -1.80 -8.77
C THR A 198 -11.78 -1.29 -10.11
N GLY A 199 -10.62 -1.79 -10.54
CA GLY A 199 -10.01 -1.49 -11.82
C GLY A 199 -8.65 -2.17 -11.94
N GLY A 200 -8.13 -2.26 -13.16
CA GLY A 200 -6.75 -2.64 -13.43
C GLY A 200 -6.31 -3.99 -12.85
N HIS A 201 -4.99 -4.20 -12.78
CA HIS A 201 -4.40 -5.43 -12.27
C HIS A 201 -4.33 -5.43 -10.73
N TYR A 202 -4.39 -6.61 -10.12
CA TYR A 202 -4.00 -6.70 -8.70
C TYR A 202 -2.48 -6.50 -8.58
N VAL A 203 -1.68 -7.19 -9.40
CA VAL A 203 -0.22 -7.01 -9.40
C VAL A 203 0.26 -6.79 -10.83
N LYS A 204 0.82 -5.60 -11.12
CA LYS A 204 1.49 -5.29 -12.39
C LYS A 204 2.97 -5.00 -12.15
N LEU A 205 3.85 -5.82 -12.73
CA LEU A 205 5.30 -5.74 -12.54
C LEU A 205 6.02 -5.63 -13.87
N ARG A 206 7.00 -4.72 -13.91
CA ARG A 206 8.06 -4.67 -14.92
C ARG A 206 9.40 -4.87 -14.22
N VAL A 207 9.68 -6.12 -13.84
CA VAL A 207 10.77 -6.49 -12.92
C VAL A 207 11.42 -7.80 -13.37
N PRO A 208 12.78 -7.93 -13.35
CA PRO A 208 13.45 -9.13 -13.84
C PRO A 208 13.29 -10.35 -12.92
N HIS A 209 13.13 -10.15 -11.61
CA HIS A 209 13.06 -11.22 -10.63
C HIS A 209 11.85 -11.07 -9.70
N VAL A 210 11.00 -12.11 -9.68
CA VAL A 210 9.78 -12.12 -8.88
C VAL A 210 9.66 -13.34 -7.99
N THR A 211 9.12 -13.16 -6.79
CA THR A 211 8.65 -14.25 -5.93
C THR A 211 7.27 -13.88 -5.42
N ILE A 212 6.23 -14.52 -5.95
CA ILE A 212 4.83 -14.25 -5.59
C ILE A 212 4.27 -15.55 -5.04
N THR A 213 4.28 -15.70 -3.71
CA THR A 213 3.95 -16.99 -3.08
C THR A 213 3.03 -16.88 -1.89
N ASP A 214 2.22 -17.92 -1.68
CA ASP A 214 1.35 -18.04 -0.50
C ASP A 214 0.33 -16.88 -0.38
N ASN A 215 -0.10 -16.29 -1.49
CA ASN A 215 -1.09 -15.20 -1.53
C ASN A 215 -2.50 -15.70 -1.90
N SER A 216 -3.51 -14.89 -1.59
CA SER A 216 -4.88 -15.10 -2.06
C SER A 216 -5.35 -13.96 -2.96
N PHE A 217 -5.85 -14.28 -4.15
CA PHE A 217 -6.47 -13.37 -5.10
C PHE A 217 -7.95 -13.75 -5.26
N ASP A 218 -8.83 -12.94 -4.67
CA ASP A 218 -10.28 -13.17 -4.72
C ASP A 218 -10.98 -12.06 -5.49
N ASP A 219 -11.19 -12.32 -6.78
CA ASP A 219 -11.85 -11.40 -7.70
C ASP A 219 -13.37 -11.66 -7.78
N SER A 220 -13.94 -12.54 -6.94
CA SER A 220 -15.37 -12.87 -6.96
C SER A 220 -16.27 -11.65 -6.78
N ARG A 221 -15.79 -10.64 -6.06
CA ARG A 221 -16.44 -9.33 -5.85
C ARG A 221 -15.73 -8.19 -6.57
N GLY A 222 -14.85 -8.49 -7.53
CA GLY A 222 -14.19 -7.49 -8.34
C GLY A 222 -15.10 -6.89 -9.42
N SER A 223 -14.73 -5.71 -9.90
CA SER A 223 -15.37 -5.01 -11.00
C SER A 223 -14.34 -4.26 -11.84
N ALA A 224 -14.48 -4.30 -13.16
CA ALA A 224 -13.55 -3.68 -14.11
C ALA A 224 -12.07 -4.10 -13.92
N THR A 225 -11.84 -5.25 -13.28
CA THR A 225 -10.47 -5.72 -13.02
C THR A 225 -9.86 -6.34 -14.27
N ASN A 226 -8.54 -6.40 -14.28
CA ASN A 226 -7.71 -6.91 -15.36
C ASN A 226 -6.99 -8.20 -14.88
N TYR A 227 -5.89 -8.63 -15.50
CA TYR A 227 -5.15 -9.81 -15.02
C TYR A 227 -4.78 -9.71 -13.53
N MET A 228 -4.82 -10.83 -12.81
CA MET A 228 -4.46 -10.82 -11.38
C MET A 228 -2.97 -10.59 -11.18
N ILE A 229 -2.15 -11.19 -12.04
CA ILE A 229 -0.72 -10.93 -12.13
C ILE A 229 -0.41 -10.60 -13.59
N ASP A 230 0.19 -9.45 -13.83
CA ASP A 230 0.74 -9.04 -15.12
C ASP A 230 2.24 -8.80 -14.97
N LEU A 231 3.05 -9.71 -15.53
CA LEU A 231 4.49 -9.52 -15.70
C LEU A 231 4.70 -8.87 -17.06
N SER A 232 4.39 -7.57 -17.16
CA SER A 232 4.13 -6.89 -18.44
C SER A 232 5.30 -6.95 -19.42
N GLU A 233 6.54 -7.06 -18.92
CA GLU A 233 7.76 -7.14 -19.73
C GLU A 233 8.50 -8.49 -19.66
N GLY A 234 7.84 -9.50 -19.09
CA GLY A 234 8.44 -10.79 -18.74
C GLY A 234 9.05 -10.79 -17.33
N GLY A 235 9.89 -11.77 -17.05
CA GLY A 235 10.59 -11.92 -15.77
C GLY A 235 10.80 -13.39 -15.39
N THR A 236 11.73 -13.63 -14.47
CA THR A 236 12.07 -14.96 -13.94
C THR A 236 11.71 -15.07 -12.46
N GLY A 237 11.69 -16.31 -11.94
CA GLY A 237 11.48 -16.56 -10.51
C GLY A 237 10.31 -17.51 -10.26
N LEU A 238 9.54 -17.24 -9.20
CA LEU A 238 8.57 -18.19 -8.67
C LEU A 238 7.19 -17.56 -8.43
N ILE A 239 6.15 -18.19 -8.97
CA ILE A 239 4.75 -17.94 -8.62
C ILE A 239 4.16 -19.25 -8.09
N ALA A 240 4.03 -19.38 -6.77
CA ALA A 240 3.65 -20.67 -6.20
C ALA A 240 2.76 -20.61 -4.96
N ARG A 241 1.95 -21.66 -4.78
CA ARG A 241 1.07 -21.82 -3.60
C ARG A 241 0.09 -20.66 -3.39
N ASN A 242 -0.26 -19.95 -4.47
CA ASN A 242 -1.30 -18.93 -4.42
C ASN A 242 -2.68 -19.54 -4.67
N ALA A 243 -3.71 -18.95 -4.09
CA ALA A 243 -5.11 -19.26 -4.37
C ALA A 243 -5.72 -18.14 -5.22
N PHE A 244 -6.36 -18.50 -6.33
CA PHE A 244 -7.00 -17.56 -7.25
C PHE A 244 -8.47 -17.92 -7.47
N VAL A 245 -9.34 -16.91 -7.43
CA VAL A 245 -10.76 -17.01 -7.80
C VAL A 245 -11.07 -15.92 -8.82
N GLN A 246 -11.27 -16.29 -10.09
CA GLN A 246 -11.56 -15.32 -11.14
C GLN A 246 -13.04 -14.92 -11.14
N GLY A 247 -13.31 -13.61 -10.98
CA GLY A 247 -14.66 -13.04 -11.03
C GLY A 247 -15.21 -12.91 -12.44
N ALA A 248 -16.52 -12.63 -12.53
CA ALA A 248 -17.22 -12.42 -13.80
C ALA A 248 -16.90 -11.07 -14.47
N ASN A 249 -16.66 -10.03 -13.67
CA ASN A 249 -16.65 -8.63 -14.11
C ASN A 249 -15.25 -8.11 -14.40
N LYS A 250 -14.57 -8.73 -15.37
CA LYS A 250 -13.23 -8.35 -15.80
C LYS A 250 -13.26 -7.68 -17.17
N GLU A 251 -12.45 -6.64 -17.33
CA GLU A 251 -12.14 -6.08 -18.64
C GLU A 251 -11.33 -7.08 -19.45
N ASN A 252 -10.18 -7.50 -18.91
CA ASN A 252 -9.40 -8.62 -19.43
C ASN A 252 -9.64 -9.87 -18.60
N TRP A 253 -10.50 -10.72 -19.12
CA TRP A 253 -10.88 -11.99 -18.52
C TRP A 253 -10.05 -13.17 -19.02
N THR A 254 -9.20 -12.97 -20.02
CA THR A 254 -8.65 -14.06 -20.85
C THR A 254 -7.57 -14.87 -20.15
N ALA A 255 -6.96 -14.33 -19.08
CA ALA A 255 -5.98 -15.04 -18.28
C ALA A 255 -6.00 -14.63 -16.80
N PHE A 256 -5.45 -15.47 -15.92
CA PHE A 256 -5.14 -15.10 -14.54
C PHE A 256 -3.79 -14.40 -14.44
N ILE A 257 -2.76 -15.04 -15.02
CA ILE A 257 -1.38 -14.57 -15.09
C ILE A 257 -1.04 -14.28 -16.54
N MET A 258 -0.61 -13.06 -16.84
CA MET A 258 -0.12 -12.67 -18.15
C MET A 258 1.38 -12.38 -18.11
N VAL A 259 2.11 -12.90 -19.10
CA VAL A 259 3.57 -12.74 -19.22
C VAL A 259 3.93 -12.05 -20.53
N ALA A 260 4.78 -11.02 -20.43
CA ALA A 260 5.33 -10.24 -21.53
C ALA A 260 4.28 -9.56 -22.42
N ALA A 261 3.18 -9.09 -21.83
CA ALA A 261 2.04 -8.50 -22.55
C ALA A 261 2.40 -7.23 -23.33
N GLU A 262 3.35 -6.45 -22.85
CA GLU A 262 3.67 -5.11 -23.35
C GLU A 262 5.06 -5.07 -24.01
N ALA A 263 6.04 -5.75 -23.42
CA ALA A 263 7.39 -5.87 -23.97
C ALA A 263 8.06 -7.18 -23.54
N ARG A 264 9.31 -7.39 -23.97
CA ARG A 264 10.12 -8.60 -23.67
C ARG A 264 11.48 -8.20 -23.15
N ASN A 265 11.52 -7.21 -22.25
CA ASN A 265 12.77 -6.66 -21.72
C ASN A 265 13.46 -7.65 -20.79
N TYR A 266 12.69 -8.56 -20.16
CA TYR A 266 13.22 -9.58 -19.27
C TYR A 266 12.88 -10.97 -19.81
N PRO A 267 13.88 -11.86 -19.98
CA PRO A 267 13.62 -13.23 -20.40
C PRO A 267 12.74 -13.93 -19.36
N SER A 268 11.84 -14.80 -19.82
CA SER A 268 10.98 -15.59 -18.94
C SER A 268 11.43 -17.04 -18.82
N THR A 269 12.55 -17.41 -19.46
CA THR A 269 13.20 -18.70 -19.25
C THR A 269 13.67 -18.81 -17.80
N GLY A 270 13.15 -19.79 -17.07
CA GLY A 270 13.39 -19.94 -15.63
C GLY A 270 12.27 -19.37 -14.74
N LEU A 271 11.19 -18.84 -15.31
CA LEU A 271 9.95 -18.59 -14.56
C LEU A 271 9.24 -19.91 -14.26
N THR A 272 8.99 -20.17 -12.98
CA THR A 272 8.28 -21.35 -12.49
C THR A 272 6.95 -20.93 -11.87
N ILE A 273 5.86 -21.57 -12.31
CA ILE A 273 4.50 -21.35 -11.85
C ILE A 273 3.93 -22.70 -11.39
N THR A 274 3.92 -22.93 -10.08
CA THR A 274 3.65 -24.28 -9.51
C THR A 274 2.81 -24.27 -8.24
N ASP A 275 2.11 -25.37 -7.97
CA ASP A 275 1.36 -25.59 -6.73
C ASP A 275 0.27 -24.56 -6.43
N ASN A 276 -0.19 -23.81 -7.43
CA ASN A 276 -1.27 -22.85 -7.27
C ASN A 276 -2.63 -23.54 -7.38
N VAL A 277 -3.66 -22.92 -6.81
CA VAL A 277 -5.06 -23.30 -7.01
C VAL A 277 -5.77 -22.17 -7.74
N ALA A 278 -6.46 -22.46 -8.85
CA ALA A 278 -7.21 -21.46 -9.59
C ALA A 278 -8.61 -21.96 -9.92
N THR A 279 -9.63 -21.19 -9.57
CA THR A 279 -11.04 -21.50 -9.84
C THR A 279 -11.76 -20.29 -10.43
N LEU A 280 -12.95 -20.55 -10.98
CA LEU A 280 -13.87 -19.50 -11.43
C LEU A 280 -14.91 -19.25 -10.33
N ALA A 281 -15.24 -17.99 -10.09
CA ALA A 281 -16.34 -17.63 -9.20
C ALA A 281 -17.69 -18.14 -9.76
N PRO A 282 -18.70 -18.38 -8.90
CA PRO A 282 -20.05 -18.68 -9.37
C PRO A 282 -20.55 -17.65 -10.39
N GLY A 283 -21.12 -18.12 -11.49
CA GLY A 283 -21.63 -17.27 -12.57
C GLY A 283 -20.60 -16.77 -13.58
N GLN A 284 -19.30 -17.01 -13.37
CA GLN A 284 -18.30 -16.80 -14.43
C GLN A 284 -18.40 -17.93 -15.46
N THR A 285 -18.75 -17.58 -16.70
CA THR A 285 -19.02 -18.52 -17.81
C THR A 285 -17.91 -18.61 -18.85
N ARG A 286 -16.87 -17.78 -18.73
CA ARG A 286 -15.74 -17.72 -19.68
C ARG A 286 -14.68 -18.78 -19.37
N SER A 287 -13.81 -19.06 -20.35
CA SER A 287 -12.72 -20.04 -20.23
C SER A 287 -11.31 -19.39 -20.33
N PRO A 288 -10.83 -18.75 -19.26
CA PRO A 288 -9.49 -18.16 -19.21
C PRO A 288 -8.38 -19.22 -19.26
N ALA A 289 -7.19 -18.80 -19.68
CA ALA A 289 -5.96 -19.51 -19.36
C ALA A 289 -5.51 -19.17 -17.93
N PHE A 290 -4.97 -20.14 -17.20
CA PHE A 290 -4.29 -19.87 -15.94
C PHE A 290 -3.05 -19.02 -16.19
N VAL A 291 -2.28 -19.37 -17.22
CA VAL A 291 -1.13 -18.59 -17.69
C VAL A 291 -1.30 -18.31 -19.18
N ALA A 292 -1.19 -17.05 -19.59
CA ALA A 292 -1.00 -16.65 -20.98
C ALA A 292 0.36 -15.98 -21.14
N SER A 293 1.05 -16.26 -22.24
CA SER A 293 2.37 -15.72 -22.53
C SER A 293 2.44 -15.17 -23.93
N ALA A 294 2.90 -13.92 -24.09
CA ALA A 294 3.21 -13.33 -25.38
C ALA A 294 4.68 -13.57 -25.81
N THR A 295 5.51 -14.12 -24.92
CA THR A 295 6.87 -14.61 -25.26
C THR A 295 6.86 -16.10 -25.57
N ARG A 296 7.84 -16.56 -26.35
CA ARG A 296 8.09 -17.99 -26.64
C ARG A 296 9.12 -18.62 -25.70
N ASP A 297 9.55 -17.90 -24.68
CA ASP A 297 10.44 -18.42 -23.65
C ASP A 297 9.83 -19.63 -22.94
N THR A 298 10.68 -20.53 -22.45
CA THR A 298 10.22 -21.72 -21.74
C THR A 298 9.82 -21.35 -20.31
N ILE A 299 8.51 -21.40 -20.03
CA ILE A 299 7.92 -21.17 -18.71
C ILE A 299 7.47 -22.51 -18.13
N ALA A 300 7.93 -22.82 -16.92
CA ALA A 300 7.56 -24.06 -16.24
C ALA A 300 6.22 -23.88 -15.52
N VAL A 301 5.12 -24.35 -16.12
CA VAL A 301 3.78 -24.32 -15.52
C VAL A 301 3.37 -25.72 -15.11
N ALA A 302 3.64 -26.15 -13.89
CA ALA A 302 3.43 -27.54 -13.42
C ALA A 302 2.62 -27.59 -12.12
N ASP A 303 2.03 -28.73 -11.78
CA ASP A 303 1.44 -29.03 -10.47
C ASP A 303 0.38 -28.05 -9.93
N ASN A 304 -0.22 -27.25 -10.81
CA ASN A 304 -1.32 -26.35 -10.47
C ASN A 304 -2.66 -27.10 -10.49
N ARG A 305 -3.48 -26.89 -9.46
CA ARG A 305 -4.85 -27.42 -9.38
C ARG A 305 -5.82 -26.42 -10.01
N LEU A 306 -6.25 -26.72 -11.24
CA LEU A 306 -7.11 -25.85 -12.03
C LEU A 306 -8.56 -26.36 -12.00
N GLY A 307 -9.48 -25.49 -11.58
CA GLY A 307 -10.90 -25.77 -11.61
C GLY A 307 -11.46 -25.87 -13.04
N GLN A 308 -12.68 -26.40 -13.16
CA GLN A 308 -13.36 -26.53 -14.44
C GLN A 308 -13.42 -25.18 -15.18
N GLY A 309 -13.16 -25.22 -16.50
CA GLY A 309 -13.18 -24.04 -17.37
C GLY A 309 -11.86 -23.25 -17.41
N VAL A 310 -10.91 -23.52 -16.51
CA VAL A 310 -9.58 -22.89 -16.53
C VAL A 310 -8.63 -23.72 -17.38
N ARG A 311 -8.17 -23.17 -18.51
CA ARG A 311 -7.16 -23.80 -19.37
C ARG A 311 -5.79 -23.63 -18.74
N ARG A 312 -4.90 -24.63 -18.88
CA ARG A 312 -3.57 -24.56 -18.24
C ARG A 312 -2.70 -23.42 -18.76
N PHE A 313 -2.59 -23.30 -20.08
CA PHE A 313 -1.65 -22.39 -20.72
C PHE A 313 -2.19 -21.91 -22.06
N GLU A 314 -1.82 -20.71 -22.45
CA GLU A 314 -2.08 -20.12 -23.77
C GLU A 314 -0.84 -19.38 -24.27
N GLN A 315 -0.35 -19.78 -25.44
CA GLN A 315 0.65 -19.00 -26.16
C GLN A 315 -0.06 -17.93 -27.00
N ARG A 316 0.41 -16.70 -26.92
CA ARG A 316 0.02 -15.56 -27.75
C ARG A 316 1.16 -15.10 -28.65
#